data_AF-A0A7J3WTE3-F1
#
_entry.id   AF-A0A7J3WTE3-F1
#
_cell.length_a   1.000
_cell.length_b   1.000
_cell.length_c   1.000
_cell.angle_alpha   90.00
_cell.angle_beta   90.00
_cell.angle_gamma   90.00
#
_symmetry.space_group_name_H-M   'P 1'
#
loop_
_entity.id
_entity.type
_entity.pdbx_description
1 polymer ?
#
loop_
_entity_poly.entity_id
_entity_poly.type
_entity_poly.pdbx_seq_one_letter_code
_entity_poly.pdbx_strand_id
1 'polypeptide(L)'
;KNRFAGLVIASGHAMVEVPIIIFLFTVGRMELGNEIKAIIGLAGGVALIYFAFSALHEREARMIKGLLAGIVMSSLNPYFIMWWLTVGFTLAIKAALFGFAGLIALVIFHEMCDFTWYGFVSMAASRGAKFRKMEKILLSISFSIMLFFGIYFIYDSIRVITGI
;
A
#
# COMPACT_ATOMS: atom_id res chain seq x y z
N LYS A 1 -15.22 -22.64 -4.93
CA LYS A 1 -14.54 -21.33 -4.84
C LYS A 1 -15.54 -20.30 -4.34
N ASN A 2 -15.32 -19.66 -3.18
CA ASN A 2 -16.24 -18.66 -2.65
C ASN A 2 -15.97 -17.29 -3.31
N ARG A 3 -16.98 -16.70 -3.97
CA ARG A 3 -16.87 -15.40 -4.65
C ARG A 3 -16.60 -14.23 -3.71
N PHE A 4 -16.96 -14.35 -2.44
CA PHE A 4 -16.77 -13.32 -1.41
C PHE A 4 -15.50 -13.52 -0.57
N ALA A 5 -14.65 -14.49 -0.91
CA ALA A 5 -13.42 -14.76 -0.17
C ALA A 5 -12.54 -13.51 -0.07
N GLY A 6 -12.47 -12.72 -1.15
CA GLY A 6 -11.72 -11.46 -1.18
C GLY A 6 -12.16 -10.44 -0.13
N LEU A 7 -13.48 -10.26 0.05
CA LEU A 7 -14.00 -9.30 1.05
C LEU A 7 -13.68 -9.74 2.49
N VAL A 8 -13.70 -11.05 2.75
CA VAL A 8 -13.32 -11.62 4.05
C VAL A 8 -11.83 -11.45 4.32
N ILE A 9 -10.99 -11.60 3.29
CA ILE A 9 -9.54 -11.35 3.40
C ILE A 9 -9.28 -9.86 3.62
N ALA A 10 -9.94 -8.98 2.86
CA ALA A 10 -9.82 -7.52 3.01
C ALA A 10 -10.22 -7.06 4.42
N SER A 11 -11.25 -7.66 5.01
CA SER A 11 -11.62 -7.37 6.40
C SER A 11 -10.49 -7.68 7.39
N GLY A 12 -9.75 -8.78 7.18
CA GLY A 12 -8.61 -9.13 8.02
C GLY A 12 -7.39 -8.23 7.77
N HIS A 13 -7.22 -7.77 6.53
CA HIS A 13 -6.21 -6.79 6.15
C HIS A 13 -6.46 -5.45 6.87
N ALA A 14 -7.70 -4.95 6.80
CA ALA A 14 -8.15 -3.72 7.45
C ALA A 14 -7.89 -3.70 8.96
N MET A 15 -8.07 -4.85 9.63
CA MET A 15 -7.81 -4.98 11.07
C MET A 15 -6.35 -4.72 11.45
N VAL A 16 -5.41 -4.93 10.51
CA VAL A 16 -3.98 -4.63 10.71
C VAL A 16 -3.65 -3.23 10.20
N GLU A 17 -4.24 -2.85 9.08
CA GLU A 17 -3.96 -1.60 8.38
C GLU A 17 -4.49 -0.37 9.11
N VAL A 18 -5.77 -0.36 9.52
CA VAL A 18 -6.38 0.80 10.19
C VAL A 18 -5.61 1.23 11.44
N PRO A 19 -5.18 0.32 12.36
CA PRO A 19 -4.32 0.72 13.47
C PRO A 19 -3.01 1.38 13.04
N ILE A 20 -2.38 0.89 11.96
CA ILE A 20 -1.14 1.46 11.41
C ILE A 20 -1.42 2.86 10.84
N ILE A 21 -2.51 3.05 10.10
CA ILE A 21 -2.93 4.36 9.59
C ILE A 21 -3.09 5.35 10.73
N ILE A 22 -3.84 4.98 11.76
CA ILE A 22 -4.08 5.84 12.92
C ILE A 22 -2.75 6.20 13.60
N PHE A 23 -1.89 5.22 13.83
CA PHE A 23 -0.56 5.44 14.41
C PHE A 23 0.27 6.40 13.58
N LEU A 24 0.48 6.12 12.28
CA LEU A 24 1.28 6.97 11.40
C LEU A 24 0.68 8.37 11.22
N PHE A 25 -0.64 8.49 11.21
CA PHE A 25 -1.31 9.78 11.22
C PHE A 25 -1.03 10.56 12.50
N THR A 26 -1.07 9.92 13.67
CA THR A 26 -0.72 10.60 14.94
C THR A 26 0.74 11.07 14.96
N VAL A 27 1.66 10.24 14.47
CA VAL A 27 3.08 10.62 14.33
C VAL A 27 3.24 11.74 13.29
N GLY A 28 2.51 11.68 12.18
CA GLY A 28 2.54 12.69 11.12
C GLY A 28 1.95 14.04 11.51
N ARG A 29 1.15 14.10 12.57
CA ARG A 29 0.67 15.35 13.20
C ARG A 29 1.71 16.03 14.08
N MET A 30 2.77 15.32 14.49
CA MET A 30 3.88 15.94 15.20
C MET A 30 4.60 16.90 14.25
N GLU A 31 5.22 17.96 14.77
CA GLU A 31 6.04 18.88 13.97
C GLU A 31 7.32 18.17 13.51
N LEU A 32 7.19 17.34 12.47
CA LEU A 32 8.32 16.71 11.80
C LEU A 32 9.03 17.77 10.96
N GLY A 33 10.33 17.96 11.23
CA GLY A 33 11.19 18.83 10.45
C GLY A 33 11.20 18.42 8.97
N ASN A 34 11.47 19.39 8.09
CA ASN A 34 11.50 19.15 6.64
C ASN A 34 12.52 18.07 6.24
N GLU A 35 13.63 17.98 6.98
CA GLU A 35 14.64 16.92 6.81
C GLU A 35 14.05 15.52 7.02
N ILE A 36 13.29 15.31 8.09
CA ILE A 36 12.67 14.01 8.39
C ILE A 36 11.66 13.63 7.31
N LYS A 37 10.83 14.60 6.88
CA LYS A 37 9.85 14.39 5.80
C LYS A 37 10.54 14.01 4.49
N ALA A 38 11.65 14.67 4.16
CA ALA A 38 12.43 14.34 2.97
C ALA A 38 13.10 12.96 3.07
N ILE A 39 13.61 12.57 4.24
CA ILE A 39 14.17 11.23 4.45
C ILE A 39 13.08 10.15 4.24
N ILE A 40 11.88 10.36 4.79
CA ILE A 40 10.75 9.43 4.62
C ILE A 40 10.35 9.34 3.15
N GLY A 41 10.25 10.47 2.46
CA GLY A 41 9.93 10.52 1.03
C GLY A 41 10.99 9.80 0.18
N LEU A 42 12.27 10.01 0.48
CA LEU A 42 13.38 9.36 -0.22
C LEU A 42 13.36 7.85 -0.01
N ALA A 43 13.17 7.41 1.24
CA ALA A 43 13.03 6.00 1.59
C ALA A 43 11.82 5.37 0.88
N GLY A 44 10.70 6.08 0.78
CA GLY A 44 9.52 5.63 0.05
C GLY A 44 9.72 5.52 -1.46
N GLY A 45 10.45 6.47 -2.05
CA GLY A 45 10.80 6.38 -3.45
C GLY A 45 11.68 5.17 -3.76
N VAL A 46 12.70 4.91 -2.93
CA VAL A 46 13.55 3.71 -3.04
C VAL A 46 12.74 2.43 -2.83
N ALA A 47 11.86 2.39 -1.82
CA ALA A 47 11.01 1.25 -1.54
C ALA A 47 10.07 0.93 -2.70
N LEU A 48 9.46 1.94 -3.34
CA LEU A 48 8.59 1.75 -4.52
C LEU A 48 9.33 1.12 -5.69
N ILE A 49 10.55 1.58 -5.97
CA ILE A 49 11.39 0.99 -7.03
C ILE A 49 11.73 -0.46 -6.68
N TYR A 50 12.15 -0.72 -5.44
CA TYR A 50 12.43 -2.08 -4.97
C TYR A 50 11.21 -3.01 -5.12
N PHE A 51 10.02 -2.54 -4.74
CA PHE A 51 8.79 -3.30 -4.88
C PHE A 51 8.42 -3.57 -6.33
N ALA A 52 8.62 -2.60 -7.23
CA ALA A 52 8.39 -2.78 -8.66
C ALA A 52 9.22 -3.97 -9.21
N PHE A 53 10.53 -3.99 -8.94
CA PHE A 53 11.39 -5.11 -9.38
C PHE A 53 11.11 -6.42 -8.64
N SER A 54 10.80 -6.35 -7.35
CA SER A 54 10.47 -7.55 -6.58
C SER A 54 9.18 -8.21 -7.06
N ALA A 55 8.21 -7.45 -7.59
CA ALA A 55 6.96 -7.98 -8.12
C ALA A 55 7.14 -8.83 -9.38
N LEU A 56 8.31 -8.76 -10.04
CA LEU A 56 8.64 -9.58 -11.20
C LEU A 56 9.07 -11.01 -10.82
N HIS A 57 9.36 -11.27 -9.54
CA HIS A 57 9.80 -12.58 -9.07
C HIS A 57 8.60 -13.36 -8.51
N GLU A 58 8.31 -14.53 -9.09
CA GLU A 58 7.32 -15.45 -8.54
C GLU A 58 7.79 -16.00 -7.19
N ARG A 59 6.97 -15.87 -6.15
CA ARG A 59 7.18 -16.51 -4.84
C ARG A 59 6.04 -17.48 -4.57
N GLU A 60 6.38 -18.65 -4.04
CA GLU A 60 5.36 -19.60 -3.59
C GLU A 60 4.54 -19.00 -2.44
N ALA A 61 3.23 -18.90 -2.66
CA ALA A 61 2.30 -18.42 -1.65
C ALA A 61 1.77 -19.59 -0.81
N ARG A 62 1.88 -19.49 0.52
CA ARG A 62 1.19 -20.42 1.43
C ARG A 62 -0.32 -20.19 1.38
N MET A 63 -1.10 -21.26 1.25
CA MET A 63 -2.56 -21.17 1.26
C MET A 63 -3.11 -20.98 2.69
N ILE A 64 -3.28 -19.72 3.08
CA ILE A 64 -4.06 -19.32 4.26
C ILE A 64 -5.42 -18.81 3.77
N LYS A 65 -6.52 -19.06 4.49
CA LYS A 65 -7.89 -18.71 4.07
C LYS A 65 -8.59 -17.80 5.08
N GLY A 66 -9.56 -17.03 4.57
CA GLY A 66 -10.48 -16.23 5.38
C GLY A 66 -9.81 -15.03 6.06
N LEU A 67 -10.39 -14.59 7.18
CA LEU A 67 -9.93 -13.41 7.92
C LEU A 67 -8.47 -13.53 8.36
N LEU A 68 -8.08 -14.73 8.83
CA LEU A 68 -6.71 -15.03 9.21
C LEU A 68 -5.71 -14.85 8.07
N ALA A 69 -6.11 -15.10 6.82
CA ALA A 69 -5.24 -14.84 5.69
C ALA A 69 -4.91 -13.35 5.56
N GLY A 70 -5.92 -12.48 5.71
CA GLY A 70 -5.71 -11.02 5.69
C GLY A 70 -4.78 -10.57 6.81
N ILE A 71 -5.08 -10.97 8.04
CA ILE A 71 -4.30 -10.58 9.22
C ILE A 71 -2.84 -11.05 9.09
N VAL A 72 -2.64 -12.35 8.82
CA VAL A 72 -1.31 -12.96 8.80
C VAL A 72 -0.50 -12.45 7.60
N MET A 73 -1.10 -12.37 6.42
CA MET A 73 -0.41 -11.89 5.23
C MET A 73 -0.11 -10.40 5.28
N SER A 74 -0.84 -9.58 6.03
CA SER A 74 -0.48 -8.18 6.23
C SER A 74 0.61 -8.04 7.31
N SER A 75 0.38 -8.61 8.49
CA SER A 75 1.26 -8.43 9.66
C SER A 75 2.63 -9.08 9.49
N LEU A 76 2.73 -10.21 8.79
CA LEU A 76 4.00 -10.91 8.58
C LEU A 76 4.67 -10.55 7.24
N ASN A 77 4.08 -9.65 6.46
CA ASN A 77 4.64 -9.28 5.17
C ASN A 77 5.54 -8.03 5.30
N PRO A 78 6.87 -8.19 5.16
CA PRO A 78 7.79 -7.07 5.27
C PRO A 78 7.53 -6.00 4.20
N TYR A 79 7.00 -6.36 3.03
CA TYR A 79 6.63 -5.40 1.98
C TYR A 79 5.47 -4.50 2.43
N PHE A 80 4.47 -5.06 3.10
CA PHE A 80 3.33 -4.30 3.62
C PHE A 80 3.76 -3.29 4.69
N ILE A 81 4.57 -3.74 5.64
CA ILE A 81 5.10 -2.86 6.69
C ILE A 81 5.99 -1.77 6.09
N MET A 82 6.92 -2.13 5.20
CA MET A 82 7.80 -1.14 4.56
C MET A 82 7.01 -0.15 3.70
N TRP A 83 5.94 -0.57 3.03
CA TRP A 83 5.05 0.33 2.29
C TRP A 83 4.42 1.37 3.21
N TRP A 84 3.85 0.94 4.34
CA TRP A 84 3.23 1.85 5.29
C TRP A 84 4.23 2.78 5.97
N LEU A 85 5.41 2.30 6.35
CA LEU A 85 6.45 3.13 6.98
C LEU A 85 7.05 4.18 6.04
N THR A 86 6.76 4.11 4.74
CA THR A 86 7.35 5.01 3.74
C THR A 86 6.29 5.75 2.94
N VAL A 87 5.70 5.11 1.93
CA VAL A 87 4.66 5.68 1.05
C VAL A 87 3.39 5.97 1.85
N GLY A 88 2.93 5.00 2.63
CA GLY A 88 1.75 5.16 3.49
C GLY A 88 1.95 6.26 4.52
N PHE A 89 3.16 6.41 5.07
CA PHE A 89 3.47 7.46 6.02
C PHE A 89 3.44 8.84 5.34
N THR A 90 3.92 8.94 4.10
CA THR A 90 3.80 10.18 3.31
C THR A 90 2.33 10.58 3.12
N LEU A 91 1.46 9.60 2.82
CA LEU A 91 0.01 9.84 2.75
C LEU A 91 -0.58 10.28 4.10
N ALA A 92 -0.15 9.66 5.19
CA ALA A 92 -0.59 10.01 6.55
C ALA A 92 -0.16 11.43 6.96
N ILE A 93 1.07 11.84 6.65
CA ILE A 93 1.56 13.22 6.88
C ILE A 93 0.74 14.23 6.07
N LYS A 94 0.44 13.93 4.80
CA LYS A 94 -0.40 14.81 3.96
C LYS A 94 -1.83 14.86 4.48
N ALA A 95 -2.40 13.73 4.90
CA ALA A 95 -3.73 13.66 5.49
C ALA A 95 -3.81 14.45 6.81
N ALA A 96 -2.73 14.46 7.60
CA ALA A 96 -2.65 15.20 8.86
C ALA A 96 -2.88 16.71 8.69
N LEU A 97 -2.55 17.28 7.53
CA LEU A 97 -2.82 18.68 7.20
C LEU A 97 -4.32 19.02 7.19
N PHE A 98 -5.19 18.03 6.92
CA PHE A 98 -6.64 18.18 6.89
C PHE A 98 -7.30 17.81 8.23
N GLY A 99 -6.50 17.59 9.28
CA GLY A 99 -7.00 17.24 10.60
C GLY A 99 -7.80 15.92 10.61
N PHE A 100 -8.80 15.83 11.49
CA PHE A 100 -9.57 14.59 11.68
C PHE A 100 -10.34 14.15 10.43
N ALA A 101 -10.80 15.12 9.62
CA ALA A 101 -11.43 14.83 8.33
C ALA A 101 -10.45 14.11 7.38
N GLY A 102 -9.17 14.50 7.40
CA GLY A 102 -8.11 13.83 6.63
C GLY A 102 -7.88 12.38 7.06
N LEU A 103 -7.92 12.08 8.36
CA LEU A 103 -7.82 10.72 8.87
C LEU A 103 -8.97 9.85 8.38
N ILE A 104 -10.21 10.34 8.54
CA ILE A 104 -11.41 9.62 8.09
C ILE A 104 -11.34 9.36 6.59
N ALA A 105 -10.99 10.39 5.80
CA ALA A 105 -10.86 10.26 4.36
C ALA A 105 -9.79 9.22 3.99
N LEU A 106 -8.61 9.28 4.62
CA LEU A 106 -7.53 8.33 4.34
C LEU A 106 -7.97 6.89 4.63
N VAL A 107 -8.55 6.63 5.80
CA VAL A 107 -9.03 5.28 6.16
C VAL A 107 -10.10 4.81 5.18
N ILE A 108 -11.15 5.61 4.95
CA ILE A 108 -12.28 5.17 4.12
C ILE A 108 -11.84 4.93 2.67
N PHE A 109 -11.19 5.89 2.04
CA PHE A 109 -10.84 5.78 0.62
C PHE A 109 -9.76 4.74 0.37
N HIS A 110 -8.82 4.55 1.30
CA HIS A 110 -7.81 3.51 1.16
C HIS A 110 -8.43 2.12 1.27
N GLU A 111 -9.17 1.86 2.36
CA GLU A 111 -9.85 0.57 2.56
C GLU A 111 -10.83 0.26 1.42
N MET A 112 -11.56 1.26 0.91
CA MET A 112 -12.42 1.07 -0.26
C MET A 112 -11.66 0.55 -1.49
N CYS A 113 -10.40 0.97 -1.69
CA CYS A 113 -9.55 0.44 -2.76
C CYS A 113 -9.28 -1.05 -2.55
N ASP A 114 -8.90 -1.47 -1.33
CA ASP A 114 -8.59 -2.87 -1.02
C ASP A 114 -9.82 -3.77 -1.08
N PHE A 115 -10.94 -3.35 -0.50
CA PHE A 115 -12.20 -4.10 -0.58
C PHE A 115 -12.66 -4.26 -2.03
N THR A 116 -12.56 -3.21 -2.84
CA THR A 116 -12.89 -3.27 -4.27
C THR A 116 -11.97 -4.23 -5.01
N TRP A 117 -10.66 -4.12 -4.80
CA TRP A 117 -9.68 -4.95 -5.49
C TRP A 117 -9.77 -6.42 -5.11
N TYR A 118 -9.79 -6.73 -3.82
CA TYR A 118 -9.83 -8.10 -3.32
C TYR A 118 -11.16 -8.76 -3.71
N GLY A 119 -12.27 -8.03 -3.59
CA GLY A 119 -13.58 -8.45 -4.06
C GLY A 119 -13.59 -8.76 -5.56
N PHE A 120 -13.06 -7.85 -6.38
CA PHE A 120 -12.94 -8.02 -7.82
C PHE A 120 -12.13 -9.27 -8.19
N VAL A 121 -10.92 -9.42 -7.63
CA VAL A 121 -10.03 -10.56 -7.92
C VAL A 121 -10.67 -11.89 -7.49
N SER A 122 -11.28 -11.93 -6.30
CA SER A 122 -11.99 -13.12 -5.81
C SER A 122 -13.17 -13.51 -6.69
N MET A 123 -13.97 -12.53 -7.12
CA MET A 123 -15.09 -12.75 -8.03
C MET A 123 -14.61 -13.24 -9.40
N ALA A 124 -13.61 -12.58 -9.97
CA ALA A 124 -12.97 -12.97 -11.22
C ALA A 124 -12.43 -14.41 -11.18
N ALA A 125 -11.69 -14.77 -10.12
CA ALA A 125 -11.13 -16.11 -9.93
C ALA A 125 -12.20 -17.19 -9.70
N SER A 126 -13.34 -16.83 -9.09
CA SER A 126 -14.48 -17.73 -8.89
C SER A 126 -15.17 -18.14 -10.19
N ARG A 127 -15.13 -17.29 -11.23
CA ARG A 127 -15.69 -17.55 -12.55
C ARG A 127 -14.75 -18.35 -13.48
N GLY A 128 -13.70 -18.96 -12.92
CA GLY A 128 -12.78 -19.82 -13.68
C GLY A 128 -11.83 -19.07 -14.60
N ALA A 129 -11.74 -17.74 -14.47
CA ALA A 129 -10.95 -16.95 -15.39
C ALA A 129 -9.45 -17.24 -15.25
N LYS A 130 -8.84 -17.73 -16.34
CA LYS A 130 -7.40 -17.94 -16.46
C LYS A 130 -6.78 -16.69 -17.07
N PHE A 131 -6.42 -15.76 -16.20
CA PHE A 131 -6.05 -14.40 -16.59
C PHE A 131 -4.56 -14.20 -16.85
N ARG A 132 -3.77 -15.20 -17.28
CA ARG A 132 -2.31 -15.04 -17.45
C ARG A 132 -1.89 -13.84 -18.32
N LYS A 133 -2.66 -13.50 -19.36
CA LYS A 133 -2.39 -12.28 -20.17
C LYS A 133 -2.74 -11.00 -19.39
N MET A 134 -3.87 -10.99 -18.68
CA MET A 134 -4.31 -9.85 -17.87
C MET A 134 -3.40 -9.64 -16.66
N GLU A 135 -2.95 -10.71 -16.01
CA GLU A 135 -1.95 -10.70 -14.94
C GLU A 135 -0.67 -10.03 -15.41
N LYS A 136 -0.12 -10.43 -16.57
CA LYS A 136 1.06 -9.76 -17.15
C LYS A 136 0.83 -8.28 -17.47
N ILE A 137 -0.35 -7.93 -17.97
CA ILE A 137 -0.70 -6.52 -18.25
C ILE A 137 -0.78 -5.71 -16.95
N LEU A 138 -1.49 -6.23 -15.94
CA LEU A 138 -1.61 -5.59 -14.62
C LEU A 138 -0.26 -5.47 -13.92
N LEU A 139 0.59 -6.49 -14.01
CA LEU A 139 1.96 -6.45 -13.49
C LEU A 139 2.78 -5.36 -14.20
N SER A 140 2.70 -5.27 -15.54
CA SER A 140 3.41 -4.24 -16.31
C SER A 140 2.94 -2.82 -15.97
N ILE A 141 1.62 -2.62 -15.85
CA ILE A 141 1.04 -1.34 -15.44
C ILE A 141 1.48 -0.98 -14.01
N SER A 142 1.37 -1.92 -13.07
CA SER A 142 1.76 -1.71 -11.67
C SER A 142 3.24 -1.39 -11.56
N PHE A 143 4.10 -2.15 -12.25
CA PHE A 143 5.53 -1.89 -12.34
C PHE A 143 5.82 -0.46 -12.83
N SER A 144 5.17 -0.04 -13.92
CA SER A 144 5.38 1.28 -14.51
C SER A 144 4.95 2.41 -13.58
N ILE A 145 3.79 2.26 -12.93
CA ILE A 145 3.25 3.23 -11.97
C ILE A 145 4.18 3.35 -10.75
N MET A 146 4.61 2.22 -10.20
CA MET A 146 5.48 2.21 -9.02
C MET A 146 6.86 2.78 -9.33
N LEU A 147 7.41 2.50 -10.51
CA LEU A 147 8.67 3.09 -10.96
C LEU A 147 8.54 4.61 -11.13
N PHE A 148 7.48 5.08 -11.77
CA PHE A 148 7.20 6.50 -11.97
C PHE A 148 7.07 7.25 -10.63
N PHE A 149 6.20 6.77 -9.73
CA PHE A 149 6.03 7.41 -8.42
C PHE A 149 7.26 7.28 -7.54
N GLY A 150 8.01 6.19 -7.66
CA GLY A 150 9.29 6.01 -6.97
C GLY A 150 10.31 7.09 -7.34
N ILE A 151 10.49 7.35 -8.64
CA ILE A 151 11.36 8.42 -9.15
C ILE A 151 10.84 9.79 -8.70
N TYR A 152 9.53 10.03 -8.79
CA TYR A 152 8.92 11.29 -8.37
C TYR A 152 9.16 11.59 -6.89
N PHE A 153 9.03 10.60 -6.00
CA PHE A 153 9.25 10.77 -4.57
C PHE A 153 10.71 11.08 -4.25
N ILE A 154 11.66 10.44 -4.95
CA ILE A 154 13.09 10.74 -4.82
C ILE A 154 13.36 12.18 -5.25
N TYR A 155 12.82 12.60 -6.38
CA TYR A 155 12.98 13.97 -6.89
C TYR A 155 12.43 15.02 -5.92
N ASP A 156 11.19 14.84 -5.45
CA ASP A 156 10.54 15.75 -4.48
C ASP A 156 11.33 15.84 -3.17
N SER A 157 11.86 14.71 -2.70
CA SER A 157 12.66 14.66 -1.47
C SER A 157 14.00 15.37 -1.61
N ILE A 158 14.70 15.17 -2.73
CA ILE A 158 15.96 15.89 -3.01
C ILE A 158 15.69 17.39 -3.07
N ARG A 159 14.60 17.79 -3.75
CA ARG A 159 14.18 19.18 -3.86
C ARG A 159 13.98 19.84 -2.50
N VAL A 160 13.30 19.15 -1.57
CA VAL A 160 13.09 19.63 -0.19
C VAL A 160 14.41 19.78 0.57
N ILE A 161 15.38 18.89 0.35
CA ILE A 161 16.71 18.94 1.01
C ILE A 161 17.57 20.06 0.44
N THR A 162 17.59 20.24 -0.88
CA THR A 162 18.48 21.20 -1.55
C THR A 162 17.87 22.59 -1.69
N GLY A 163 16.58 22.75 -1.43
CA GLY A 163 15.88 24.05 -1.46
C GLY A 163 15.66 24.62 -2.86
N ILE A 164 15.69 23.78 -3.90
CA ILE A 164 15.54 24.15 -5.32
C ILE A 164 14.06 24.14 -5.75
#